data_AF-A0A6T7HC48-F1
#
_entry.id   AF-A0A6T7HC48-F1
#
_cell.length_a   1.000
_cell.length_b   1.000
_cell.length_c   1.000
_cell.angle_alpha   90.00
_cell.angle_beta   90.00
_cell.angle_gamma   90.00
#
_symmetry.space_group_name_H-M   'P 1'
#
loop_
_entity.id
_entity.type
_entity.pdbx_description
1 polymer ?
#
loop_
_entity_poly.entity_id
_entity_poly.type
_entity_poly.pdbx_seq_one_letter_code
_entity_poly.pdbx_strand_id
1 'polypeptide(L)'
;MNIFAILLATILFAASTTILAYNSEQDATNFASRKKSDALSPRVLIIGFGPSGMSFCHAIEVRRRELEKKGDLKALARLPLVSAFERDSTHGGVWKQRHNAYTTVGDDTSMYEGTWVNGAKELAEYFDYTFDE
;
A
#
# COMPACT_ATOMS: atom_id res chain seq x y z
N MET A 1 27.51 0.87 -53.63
CA MET A 1 26.50 1.01 -52.56
C MET A 1 25.27 0.22 -52.97
N ASN A 2 24.89 -0.80 -52.20
CA ASN A 2 23.83 -1.73 -52.58
C ASN A 2 22.47 -1.20 -52.11
N ILE A 3 21.72 -0.57 -53.03
CA ILE A 3 20.43 0.09 -52.76
C ILE A 3 19.43 -0.88 -52.10
N PHE A 4 19.50 -2.18 -52.44
CA PHE A 4 18.68 -3.22 -51.83
C PHE A 4 18.94 -3.41 -50.33
N ALA A 5 20.19 -3.28 -49.87
CA ALA A 5 20.53 -3.41 -48.46
C ALA A 5 19.99 -2.24 -47.63
N ILE A 6 19.99 -1.04 -48.20
CA ILE A 6 19.45 0.17 -47.56
C ILE A 6 17.92 0.06 -47.45
N LEU A 7 17.25 -0.38 -48.52
CA LEU A 7 15.79 -0.55 -48.52
C LEU A 7 15.32 -1.63 -47.53
N LEU A 8 16.06 -2.74 -47.42
CA LEU A 8 15.73 -3.80 -46.47
C LEU A 8 15.90 -3.33 -45.02
N ALA A 9 16.97 -2.58 -44.73
CA ALA A 9 17.23 -2.05 -43.40
C ALA A 9 16.16 -1.04 -42.94
N THR A 10 15.67 -0.18 -43.84
CA THR A 10 14.60 0.77 -43.51
C THR A 10 13.26 0.09 -43.27
N ILE A 11 12.93 -0.95 -44.04
CA ILE A 11 11.71 -1.76 -43.84
C ILE A 11 11.76 -2.47 -42.49
N LEU A 12 12.88 -3.09 -42.13
CA LEU A 12 13.04 -3.78 -40.85
C LEU A 12 12.97 -2.82 -39.66
N PHE A 13 13.56 -1.64 -39.78
CA PHE A 13 13.49 -0.61 -38.73
C PHE A 13 12.05 -0.10 -38.55
N ALA A 14 11.34 0.18 -39.63
CA ALA A 14 9.94 0.62 -39.58
C ALA A 14 9.01 -0.46 -39.02
N ALA A 15 9.25 -1.74 -39.35
CA ALA A 15 8.50 -2.86 -38.77
C ALA A 15 8.73 -2.96 -37.26
N SER A 16 9.97 -2.82 -36.80
CA SER A 16 10.32 -2.87 -35.37
C SER A 16 9.66 -1.74 -34.57
N THR A 17 9.65 -0.52 -35.09
CA THR A 17 9.02 0.63 -34.40
C THR A 17 7.50 0.49 -34.35
N THR A 18 6.90 -0.07 -35.40
CA THR A 18 5.44 -0.31 -35.47
C THR A 18 5.02 -1.39 -34.47
N ILE A 19 5.79 -2.47 -34.34
CA ILE A 19 5.54 -3.53 -33.36
C ILE A 19 5.67 -2.99 -31.93
N LEU A 20 6.68 -2.16 -31.64
CA LEU A 20 6.85 -1.55 -30.32
C LEU A 20 5.68 -0.64 -29.95
N ALA A 21 5.23 0.19 -30.89
CA ALA A 21 4.09 1.07 -30.70
C ALA A 21 2.81 0.27 -30.45
N TYR A 22 2.54 -0.77 -31.26
CA TYR A 22 1.40 -1.66 -31.08
C TYR A 22 1.38 -2.32 -29.70
N ASN A 23 2.52 -2.83 -29.24
CA ASN A 23 2.63 -3.44 -27.92
C ASN A 23 2.38 -2.41 -26.80
N SER A 24 2.90 -1.18 -26.93
CA SER A 24 2.67 -0.11 -25.94
C SER A 24 1.20 0.35 -25.86
N GLU A 25 0.50 0.39 -26.99
CA GLU A 25 -0.93 0.70 -27.04
C GLU A 25 -1.78 -0.46 -26.47
N GLN A 26 -1.38 -1.71 -26.72
CA GLN A 26 -1.98 -2.88 -26.06
C GLN A 26 -1.80 -2.83 -24.53
N ASP A 27 -0.62 -2.49 -24.03
CA ASP A 27 -0.39 -2.38 -22.58
C ASP A 27 -1.21 -1.23 -21.96
N ALA A 28 -1.31 -0.09 -22.64
CA ALA A 28 -2.13 1.04 -22.19
C ALA A 28 -3.63 0.71 -22.19
N THR A 29 -4.11 0.02 -23.22
CA THR A 29 -5.50 -0.44 -23.30
C THR A 29 -5.80 -1.54 -22.28
N ASN A 30 -4.87 -2.45 -22.01
CA ASN A 30 -4.98 -3.46 -20.95
C ASN A 30 -5.00 -2.84 -19.54
N PHE A 31 -4.22 -1.77 -19.30
CA PHE A 31 -4.27 -1.01 -18.05
C PHE A 31 -5.60 -0.26 -17.89
N ALA A 32 -6.11 0.34 -18.98
CA ALA A 32 -7.38 1.04 -18.97
C ALA A 32 -8.58 0.08 -18.84
N SER A 33 -8.54 -1.12 -19.44
CA SER A 33 -9.63 -2.10 -19.35
C SER A 33 -9.74 -2.72 -17.95
N ARG A 34 -8.63 -2.78 -17.19
CA ARG A 34 -8.63 -3.21 -15.78
C ARG A 34 -9.48 -2.34 -14.86
N LYS A 35 -9.76 -1.08 -15.23
CA LYS A 35 -10.64 -0.19 -14.46
C LYS A 35 -12.12 -0.61 -14.49
N LYS A 36 -12.50 -1.58 -15.33
CA LYS A 36 -13.89 -2.01 -15.55
C LYS A 36 -14.07 -3.51 -15.30
N SER A 37 -13.58 -4.01 -14.16
CA SER A 37 -13.98 -5.33 -13.66
C SER A 37 -14.74 -5.16 -12.35
N ASP A 38 -16.03 -5.50 -12.37
CA ASP A 38 -16.95 -5.51 -11.23
C ASP A 38 -16.61 -6.61 -10.18
N ALA A 39 -15.37 -7.07 -10.08
CA ALA A 39 -15.04 -8.33 -9.41
C ALA A 39 -13.75 -8.38 -8.58
N LEU A 40 -12.87 -7.37 -8.57
CA LEU A 40 -11.66 -7.41 -7.73
C LEU A 40 -11.75 -6.49 -6.52
N SER A 41 -11.45 -7.08 -5.36
CA SER A 41 -11.18 -6.36 -4.11
C SER A 41 -10.14 -5.26 -4.35
N PRO A 42 -10.38 -4.02 -3.91
CA PRO A 42 -9.41 -2.95 -4.05
C PRO A 42 -8.13 -3.31 -3.31
N ARG A 43 -6.96 -3.02 -3.90
CA ARG A 43 -5.67 -3.26 -3.26
C ARG A 43 -5.18 -1.98 -2.64
N VAL A 44 -4.87 -2.02 -1.35
CA VAL A 44 -4.42 -0.85 -0.58
C VAL A 44 -3.02 -1.11 -0.06
N LEU A 45 -2.11 -0.18 -0.36
CA LEU A 45 -0.76 -0.17 0.18
C LEU A 45 -0.69 0.83 1.32
N ILE A 46 -0.26 0.38 2.50
CA ILE A 46 0.02 1.24 3.65
C ILE A 46 1.52 1.37 3.78
N ILE A 47 2.01 2.61 3.85
CA ILE A 47 3.42 2.93 4.13
C ILE A 47 3.50 3.50 5.54
N GLY A 48 4.17 2.77 6.43
CA GLY A 48 4.23 3.05 7.86
C GLY A 48 3.12 2.32 8.63
N PHE A 49 3.52 1.57 9.64
CA PHE A 49 2.66 0.78 10.52
C PHE A 49 2.76 1.26 11.97
N GLY A 50 2.67 2.59 12.14
CA GLY A 50 2.37 3.26 13.41
C GLY A 50 0.87 3.26 13.72
N PRO A 51 0.41 4.06 14.71
CA PRO A 51 -0.99 4.08 15.13
C PRO A 51 -1.97 4.29 13.98
N SER A 52 -1.69 5.22 13.06
CA SER A 52 -2.59 5.48 11.92
C SER A 52 -2.74 4.26 10.98
N GLY A 53 -1.63 3.58 10.66
CA GLY A 53 -1.64 2.38 9.81
C GLY A 53 -2.33 1.21 10.50
N MET A 54 -2.07 1.03 11.80
CA MET A 54 -2.75 0.03 12.62
C MET A 54 -4.26 0.30 12.73
N SER A 55 -4.67 1.55 12.99
CA SER A 55 -6.09 1.96 13.05
C SER A 55 -6.84 1.71 11.74
N PHE A 56 -6.17 1.89 10.59
CA PHE A 56 -6.78 1.56 9.31
C PHE A 56 -7.01 0.05 9.13
N CYS A 57 -6.02 -0.78 9.47
CA CYS A 57 -6.19 -2.24 9.45
C CYS A 57 -7.26 -2.69 10.45
N HIS A 58 -7.32 -2.07 11.63
CA HIS A 58 -8.33 -2.32 12.64
C HIS A 58 -9.74 -1.98 12.14
N ALA A 59 -9.93 -0.83 11.48
CA ALA A 59 -11.23 -0.47 10.89
C ALA A 59 -11.70 -1.49 9.84
N ILE A 60 -10.78 -2.05 9.05
CA ILE A 60 -11.09 -3.11 8.09
C ILE A 60 -11.48 -4.41 8.81
N GLU A 61 -10.77 -4.76 9.88
CA GLU A 61 -11.07 -5.94 10.70
C GLU A 61 -12.42 -5.83 11.40
N VAL A 62 -12.73 -4.67 12.00
CA VAL A 62 -14.05 -4.38 12.58
C VAL A 62 -15.13 -4.56 11.51
N ARG A 63 -14.92 -3.98 10.33
CA ARG A 63 -15.86 -4.11 9.21
C ARG A 63 -16.01 -5.56 8.75
N ARG A 64 -14.92 -6.32 8.68
CA ARG A 64 -14.93 -7.75 8.34
C ARG A 64 -15.82 -8.53 9.32
N ARG A 65 -15.61 -8.35 10.63
CA ARG A 65 -16.41 -9.00 11.67
C ARG A 65 -17.89 -8.66 11.58
N GLU A 66 -18.23 -7.41 11.30
CA GLU A 66 -19.64 -7.02 11.10
C GLU A 66 -20.29 -7.74 9.92
N LEU A 67 -19.57 -7.84 8.80
CA LEU A 67 -20.05 -8.50 7.58
C LEU A 67 -20.21 -10.01 7.77
N GLU A 68 -19.28 -10.64 8.50
CA GLU A 68 -19.35 -12.05 8.85
C GLU A 68 -20.55 -12.36 9.74
N LYS A 69 -20.80 -11.54 10.76
CA LYS A 69 -22.01 -11.64 11.60
C LYS A 69 -23.31 -11.51 10.79
N LYS A 70 -23.30 -10.70 9.73
CA LYS A 70 -24.44 -10.52 8.81
C LYS A 70 -24.54 -11.60 7.73
N GLY A 71 -23.50 -12.42 7.55
CA GLY A 71 -23.43 -13.42 6.48
C GLY A 71 -23.32 -12.83 5.05
N ASP A 72 -22.90 -11.56 4.90
CA ASP A 72 -22.81 -10.90 3.59
C ASP A 72 -21.50 -11.24 2.88
N LEU A 73 -21.46 -12.42 2.24
CA LEU A 73 -20.29 -12.93 1.53
C LEU A 73 -19.88 -12.05 0.35
N LYS A 74 -20.81 -11.34 -0.30
CA LYS A 74 -20.51 -10.46 -1.44
C LYS A 74 -19.76 -9.21 -0.97
N ALA A 75 -20.19 -8.61 0.13
CA ALA A 75 -19.47 -7.48 0.72
C ALA A 75 -18.12 -7.91 1.30
N LEU A 76 -18.04 -9.09 1.92
CA LEU A 76 -16.81 -9.64 2.45
C LEU A 76 -15.75 -9.82 1.33
N ALA A 77 -16.15 -10.35 0.18
CA ALA A 77 -15.30 -10.49 -1.00
C ALA A 77 -14.83 -9.14 -1.58
N ARG A 78 -15.50 -8.03 -1.26
CA ARG A 78 -15.14 -6.69 -1.72
C ARG A 78 -14.29 -5.90 -0.74
N LEU A 79 -13.99 -6.44 0.44
CA LEU A 79 -13.07 -5.78 1.38
C LEU A 79 -11.69 -5.57 0.75
N PRO A 80 -11.02 -4.46 1.08
CA PRO A 80 -9.70 -4.17 0.53
C PRO A 80 -8.66 -5.24 0.92
N LEU A 81 -7.83 -5.63 -0.05
CA LEU A 81 -6.63 -6.41 0.19
C LEU A 81 -5.51 -5.45 0.59
N VAL A 82 -5.13 -5.50 1.86
CA VAL A 82 -4.15 -4.58 2.44
C VAL A 82 -2.77 -5.21 2.47
N SER A 83 -1.76 -4.45 2.07
CA SER A 83 -0.36 -4.75 2.34
C SER A 83 0.24 -3.56 3.06
N ALA A 84 0.83 -3.80 4.24
CA ALA A 84 1.49 -2.77 5.02
C ALA A 84 3.00 -2.98 5.01
N PHE A 85 3.74 -1.91 4.79
CA PHE A 85 5.19 -1.89 4.83
C PHE A 85 5.64 -0.95 5.93
N GLU A 86 6.35 -1.50 6.89
CA GLU A 86 7.01 -0.77 7.96
C GLU A 86 8.51 -0.86 7.72
N ARG A 87 9.21 0.26 7.89
CA ARG A 87 10.67 0.30 7.78
C ARG A 87 11.30 -0.47 8.92
N ASP A 88 10.69 -0.39 10.10
CA ASP A 88 11.17 -1.02 11.30
C ASP A 88 10.88 -2.52 11.38
N SER A 89 11.63 -3.20 12.25
CA SER A 89 11.39 -4.60 12.61
C SER A 89 10.07 -4.86 13.34
N THR A 90 9.49 -3.83 13.97
CA THR A 90 8.23 -3.93 14.72
C THR A 90 7.37 -2.68 14.52
N HIS A 91 6.07 -2.82 14.76
CA HIS A 91 5.07 -1.76 14.61
C HIS A 91 5.06 -0.77 15.79
N GLY A 92 4.36 0.36 15.62
CA GLY A 92 4.21 1.39 16.65
C GLY A 92 4.73 2.78 16.25
N GLY A 93 5.47 2.88 15.14
CA GLY A 93 5.93 4.16 14.59
C GLY A 93 6.71 4.98 15.62
N VAL A 94 6.30 6.24 15.82
CA VAL A 94 6.99 7.18 16.73
C VAL A 94 6.99 6.74 18.19
N TRP A 95 6.04 5.90 18.62
CA TRP A 95 5.92 5.45 20.02
C TRP A 95 6.96 4.42 20.42
N LYS A 96 7.75 3.93 19.46
CA LYS A 96 8.84 3.01 19.74
C LYS A 96 10.02 3.77 20.32
N GLN A 97 10.47 3.37 21.50
CA GLN A 97 11.73 3.86 22.04
C GLN A 97 12.90 3.19 21.28
N ARG A 98 13.82 3.99 20.74
CA ARG A 98 15.08 3.49 20.17
C ARG A 98 16.25 3.94 21.04
N HIS A 99 16.89 2.98 21.71
CA HIS A 99 18.02 3.25 22.60
C HIS A 99 19.29 3.67 21.84
N ASN A 100 19.38 3.37 20.53
CA ASN A 100 20.58 3.56 19.70
C ASN A 100 20.37 4.54 18.53
N ALA A 101 19.44 5.49 18.66
CA ALA A 101 19.02 6.42 17.60
C ALA A 101 20.21 7.09 16.87
N TYR A 102 21.31 7.32 17.58
CA TYR A 102 22.53 7.93 17.04
C TYR A 102 23.38 7.06 16.08
N THR A 103 23.07 5.77 15.91
CA THR A 103 23.93 4.86 15.14
C THR A 103 23.57 4.72 13.66
N THR A 104 22.37 5.15 13.25
CA THR A 104 21.89 5.05 11.86
C THR A 104 21.23 6.35 11.42
N VAL A 105 21.87 7.07 10.48
CA VAL A 105 21.32 8.30 9.89
C VAL A 105 19.94 8.02 9.28
N GLY A 106 18.91 8.72 9.77
CA GLY A 106 17.52 8.59 9.31
C GLY A 106 16.61 7.75 10.20
N ASP A 107 17.11 7.24 11.33
CA ASP A 107 16.43 6.29 12.21
C ASP A 107 16.05 6.89 13.58
N ASP A 108 15.80 8.21 13.62
CA ASP A 108 15.45 8.91 14.85
C ASP A 108 13.93 8.92 15.08
N THR A 109 13.50 8.37 16.20
CA THR A 109 12.15 8.61 16.75
C THR A 109 12.19 9.89 17.58
N SER A 110 11.17 10.73 17.49
CA SER A 110 11.10 11.97 18.28
C SER A 110 10.91 11.75 19.78
N MET A 111 10.60 10.52 20.20
CA MET A 111 10.45 10.14 21.61
C MET A 111 11.81 9.95 22.26
N TYR A 112 11.95 10.41 23.50
CA TYR A 112 13.18 10.34 24.29
C TYR A 112 12.97 9.58 25.60
N GLU A 113 14.07 9.22 26.27
CA GLU A 113 14.01 8.56 27.57
C GLU A 113 13.32 9.45 28.61
N GLY A 114 12.35 8.88 29.33
CA GLY A 114 11.53 9.64 30.29
C GLY A 114 10.39 10.42 29.62
N THR A 115 9.99 10.10 28.39
CA THR A 115 8.77 10.68 27.81
C THR A 115 7.52 10.15 28.50
N TRP A 116 6.61 11.05 28.85
CA TRP A 116 5.26 10.75 29.36
C TRP A 116 4.20 11.28 28.40
N VAL A 117 2.98 10.79 28.54
CA VAL A 117 1.83 11.34 27.82
C VAL A 117 1.67 12.83 28.12
N ASN A 118 1.43 13.64 27.09
CA ASN A 118 1.32 15.10 27.18
C ASN A 118 -0.11 15.59 27.50
N GLY A 119 -1.05 14.68 27.73
CA GLY A 119 -2.45 14.96 28.02
C GLY A 119 -3.11 13.83 28.81
N ALA A 120 -4.36 14.02 29.19
CA ALA A 120 -5.15 13.00 29.85
C ALA A 120 -5.33 11.79 28.92
N LYS A 121 -5.06 10.57 29.40
CA LYS A 121 -5.07 9.35 28.58
C LYS A 121 -6.45 9.07 27.97
N GLU A 122 -7.50 9.48 28.68
CA GLU A 122 -8.90 9.33 28.30
C GLU A 122 -9.23 10.05 26.97
N LEU A 123 -8.42 11.06 26.59
CA LEU A 123 -8.56 11.76 25.30
C LEU A 123 -8.02 10.96 24.11
N ALA A 124 -7.19 9.95 24.37
CA ALA A 124 -6.59 9.07 23.37
C ALA A 124 -7.11 7.63 23.46
N GLU A 125 -8.15 7.39 24.25
CA GLU A 125 -8.78 6.08 24.41
C GLU A 125 -9.50 5.65 23.12
N TYR A 126 -9.39 4.37 22.77
CA TYR A 126 -10.13 3.81 21.65
C TYR A 126 -11.56 3.48 22.06
N PHE A 127 -12.51 3.74 21.16
CA PHE A 127 -13.93 3.52 21.44
C PHE A 127 -14.31 2.03 21.59
N ASP A 128 -13.49 1.12 21.04
CA ASP A 128 -13.69 -0.32 21.03
C ASP A 128 -12.52 -1.10 21.66
N TYR A 129 -11.65 -0.39 22.39
CA TYR A 129 -10.63 -0.97 23.25
C TYR A 129 -10.29 -0.01 24.38
N THR A 130 -10.96 -0.20 25.53
CA THR A 130 -10.83 0.70 26.69
C THR A 130 -9.62 0.34 27.54
N PHE A 131 -9.14 1.27 28.37
CA PHE A 131 -8.02 1.00 29.27
C PHE A 131 -8.30 -0.07 30.35
N ASP A 132 -9.57 -0.38 30.62
CA ASP A 132 -9.99 -1.38 31.61
C ASP A 132 -10.08 -2.81 31.06
N GLU A 133 -9.98 -2.99 29.73
CA GLU A 133 -9.98 -4.30 29.05
C GLU A 133 -8.61 -4.98 29.05
#